data_AF-A0A0N5ARZ2-F1
#
_entry.id   AF-A0A0N5ARZ2-F1
#
_cell.length_a   1.000
_cell.length_b   1.000
_cell.length_c   1.000
_cell.angle_alpha   90.00
_cell.angle_beta   90.00
_cell.angle_gamma   90.00
#
_symmetry.space_group_name_H-M   'P 1'
#
loop_
_entity.id
_entity.type
_entity.pdbx_description
1 polymer ?
#
loop_
_entity_poly.entity_id
_entity_poly.type
_entity_poly.pdbx_seq_one_letter_code
_entity_poly.pdbx_strand_id
1 'polypeptide(L)'
;MEWKSCENQRMWRALRSGKLHIHMAILREAVLNEDWSAVGRIIGRLPAIKHNTRVRSKAIRSKLFTALRHNTIALGPYLTTLFCVGFQRFMQHNLDPRITTRSAVEFMLRLVEADYSVDNSTVFRAYHALFMYNVWRTSETTIENELLRISDKLSGTVKEVPVGEERVFLDAAIHFLTSLGLPDLLFDIVCDCCTKNPFLVGHCFKMLNVLGNKEIARRVIGEFSDVSVLSPSDPILVDWIQIRLMDLELFDIDAEFFKTAAEMLCNFLDYGENRSVERAWLLLSACVRRINDTSFISSLWSERRTWWPQFHIDCLPQSADECRSEIMKIFEAAVAIR
;
A
#
# COMPACT_ATOMS: atom_id res chain seq x y z
N MET A 1 -2.82 -44.28 -3.26
CA MET A 1 -3.36 -43.48 -2.13
C MET A 1 -2.63 -43.91 -0.87
N GLU A 2 -1.37 -43.50 -0.65
CA GLU A 2 -0.61 -43.93 0.54
C GLU A 2 0.65 -43.08 0.82
N TRP A 3 0.58 -41.77 0.58
CA TRP A 3 1.69 -40.82 0.84
C TRP A 3 1.43 -39.85 2.01
N LYS A 4 0.38 -40.07 2.83
CA LYS A 4 -0.05 -39.10 3.87
C LYS A 4 0.23 -39.49 5.33
N SER A 5 0.72 -40.69 5.65
CA SER A 5 0.85 -41.09 7.06
C SER A 5 2.21 -40.72 7.69
N CYS A 6 3.29 -40.75 6.92
CA CYS A 6 4.65 -40.59 7.45
C CYS A 6 5.04 -39.11 7.65
N GLU A 7 4.55 -38.22 6.79
CA GLU A 7 4.77 -36.76 6.88
C GLU A 7 3.99 -36.14 8.04
N ASN A 8 2.76 -36.62 8.25
CA ASN A 8 1.97 -36.29 9.44
C ASN A 8 2.71 -36.69 10.71
N GLN A 9 3.28 -37.90 10.82
CA GLN A 9 4.02 -38.28 12.03
C GLN A 9 5.30 -37.45 12.28
N ARG A 10 6.01 -37.00 11.23
CA ARG A 10 7.14 -36.06 11.37
C ARG A 10 6.67 -34.68 11.83
N MET A 11 5.58 -34.18 11.26
CA MET A 11 4.89 -32.95 11.68
C MET A 11 4.45 -33.03 13.16
N TRP A 12 3.93 -34.18 13.61
CA TRP A 12 3.50 -34.39 15.00
C TRP A 12 4.65 -34.56 16.00
N ARG A 13 5.82 -35.03 15.57
CA ARG A 13 7.04 -35.05 16.39
C ARG A 13 7.64 -33.64 16.53
N ALA A 14 7.60 -32.83 15.47
CA ALA A 14 8.01 -31.42 15.50
C ALA A 14 7.11 -30.55 16.39
N LEU A 15 5.79 -30.81 16.37
CA LEU A 15 4.79 -30.16 17.23
C LEU A 15 5.01 -30.39 18.74
N ARG A 16 5.73 -31.46 19.13
CA ARG A 16 6.09 -31.75 20.53
C ARG A 16 7.49 -31.27 20.92
N SER A 17 8.34 -30.91 19.96
CA SER A 17 9.77 -30.66 20.19
C SER A 17 10.17 -29.18 20.31
N GLY A 18 9.22 -28.26 20.54
CA GLY A 18 9.54 -26.87 20.88
C GLY A 18 10.19 -26.02 19.77
N LYS A 19 10.08 -26.40 18.50
CA LYS A 19 10.70 -25.65 17.39
C LYS A 19 9.73 -24.63 16.78
N LEU A 20 9.54 -23.53 17.50
CA LEU A 20 8.66 -22.39 17.17
C LEU A 20 8.94 -21.77 15.79
N HIS A 21 10.19 -21.74 15.34
CA HIS A 21 10.57 -21.26 14.00
C HIS A 21 9.95 -22.07 12.84
N ILE A 22 9.75 -23.38 13.03
CA ILE A 22 9.08 -24.24 12.03
C ILE A 22 7.59 -23.89 11.95
N HIS A 23 6.96 -23.61 13.09
CA HIS A 23 5.56 -23.18 13.12
C HIS A 23 5.35 -21.82 12.46
N MET A 24 6.31 -20.91 12.60
CA MET A 24 6.29 -19.59 11.96
C MET A 24 6.50 -19.66 10.45
N ALA A 25 7.41 -20.52 9.98
CA ALA A 25 7.60 -20.76 8.55
C ALA A 25 6.33 -21.33 7.91
N ILE A 26 5.67 -22.30 8.56
CA ILE A 26 4.42 -22.91 8.08
C ILE A 26 3.26 -21.92 8.11
N LEU A 27 3.16 -21.09 9.15
CA LEU A 27 2.10 -20.07 9.25
C LEU A 27 2.27 -18.99 8.16
N ARG A 28 3.51 -18.54 7.92
CA ARG A 28 3.84 -17.61 6.84
C ARG A 28 3.55 -18.22 5.48
N GLU A 29 3.98 -19.45 5.23
CA GLU A 29 3.65 -20.21 4.01
C GLU A 29 2.14 -20.34 3.80
N ALA A 30 1.38 -20.68 4.85
CA ALA A 30 -0.07 -20.79 4.76
C ALA A 30 -0.75 -19.45 4.46
N VAL A 31 -0.18 -18.34 4.93
CA VAL A 31 -0.67 -16.98 4.64
C VAL A 31 -0.32 -16.57 3.21
N LEU A 32 0.90 -16.84 2.76
CA LEU A 32 1.35 -16.55 1.40
C LEU A 32 0.61 -17.40 0.35
N ASN A 33 0.25 -18.64 0.70
CA ASN A 33 -0.48 -19.59 -0.16
C ASN A 33 -2.00 -19.56 0.06
N GLU A 34 -2.51 -18.62 0.86
CA GLU A 34 -3.95 -18.44 1.13
C GLU A 34 -4.67 -19.66 1.76
N ASP A 35 -3.96 -20.59 2.41
CA ASP A 35 -4.54 -21.74 3.11
C ASP A 35 -5.02 -21.35 4.52
N TRP A 36 -6.15 -20.64 4.58
CA TRP A 36 -6.73 -20.13 5.82
C TRP A 36 -7.26 -21.22 6.76
N SER A 37 -7.56 -22.41 6.23
CA SER A 37 -7.89 -23.57 7.07
C SER A 37 -6.66 -24.03 7.85
N ALA A 38 -5.48 -24.03 7.23
CA ALA A 38 -4.23 -24.25 7.94
C ALA A 38 -3.94 -23.13 8.96
N VAL A 39 -4.09 -21.86 8.58
CA VAL A 39 -3.91 -20.71 9.50
C VAL A 39 -4.80 -20.85 10.75
N GLY A 40 -6.11 -21.05 10.58
CA GLY A 40 -7.05 -21.20 11.68
C GLY A 40 -6.76 -22.41 12.59
N ARG A 41 -6.32 -23.53 12.01
CA ARG A 41 -5.90 -24.73 12.79
C ARG A 41 -4.61 -24.50 13.56
N ILE A 42 -3.67 -23.72 13.03
CA ILE A 42 -2.40 -23.38 13.69
C ILE A 42 -2.67 -22.41 14.84
N ILE A 43 -3.42 -21.34 14.58
CA ILE A 43 -3.81 -20.33 15.56
C ILE A 43 -4.63 -20.96 16.69
N GLY A 44 -5.68 -21.73 16.39
CA GLY A 44 -6.55 -22.37 17.38
C GLY A 44 -5.87 -23.41 18.29
N ARG A 45 -4.62 -23.78 18.00
CA ARG A 45 -3.79 -24.66 18.84
C ARG A 45 -2.82 -23.92 19.74
N LEU A 46 -2.71 -22.59 19.61
CA LEU A 46 -1.93 -21.78 20.52
C LEU A 46 -2.51 -21.91 21.95
N PRO A 47 -1.67 -22.21 22.96
CA PRO A 47 -2.13 -22.43 24.33
C PRO A 47 -2.97 -21.29 24.91
N ALA A 48 -2.77 -20.07 24.41
CA ALA A 48 -3.50 -18.84 24.76
C ALA A 48 -5.00 -18.91 24.42
N ILE A 49 -5.32 -19.44 23.24
CA ILE A 49 -6.68 -19.43 22.68
C ILE A 49 -7.47 -20.63 23.21
N LYS A 50 -6.78 -21.76 23.36
CA LYS A 50 -7.40 -23.03 23.77
C LYS A 50 -7.85 -23.03 25.25
N HIS A 51 -7.37 -22.09 26.06
CA HIS A 51 -7.60 -22.09 27.51
C HIS A 51 -8.10 -20.73 28.01
N ASN A 52 -9.35 -20.68 28.47
CA ASN A 52 -9.89 -19.52 29.18
C ASN A 52 -9.10 -19.29 30.47
N THR A 53 -8.15 -18.34 30.44
CA THR A 53 -7.19 -18.08 31.51
C THR A 53 -7.83 -17.52 32.77
N ARG A 54 -9.08 -17.01 32.70
CA ARG A 54 -9.81 -16.45 33.85
C ARG A 54 -10.29 -17.51 34.85
N VAL A 55 -10.40 -18.79 34.45
CA VAL A 55 -11.03 -19.87 35.26
C VAL A 55 -10.00 -20.85 35.86
N ARG A 56 -8.69 -20.58 35.75
CA ARG A 56 -7.62 -21.54 36.11
C ARG A 56 -6.80 -21.10 37.33
N SER A 57 -6.23 -22.10 38.02
CA SER A 57 -5.36 -21.90 39.19
C SER A 57 -4.14 -21.04 38.87
N LYS A 58 -3.60 -20.35 39.89
CA LYS A 58 -2.49 -19.39 39.76
C LYS A 58 -1.23 -20.02 39.13
N ALA A 59 -0.95 -21.29 39.42
CA ALA A 59 0.20 -22.02 38.87
C ALA A 59 0.05 -22.35 37.37
N ILE A 60 -1.16 -22.70 36.92
CA ILE A 60 -1.44 -22.96 35.49
C ILE A 60 -1.43 -21.65 34.71
N ARG A 61 -1.98 -20.57 35.28
CA ARG A 61 -1.87 -19.23 34.71
C ARG A 61 -0.41 -18.82 34.52
N SER A 62 0.43 -18.98 35.53
CA SER A 62 1.86 -18.63 35.43
C SER A 62 2.58 -19.40 34.31
N LYS A 63 2.38 -20.72 34.19
CA LYS A 63 2.96 -21.52 33.09
C LYS A 63 2.43 -21.11 31.71
N LEU A 64 1.13 -20.83 31.59
CA LEU A 64 0.53 -20.34 30.35
C LEU A 64 1.07 -18.95 29.98
N PHE A 65 1.22 -18.03 30.94
CA PHE A 65 1.81 -16.72 30.71
C PHE A 65 3.28 -16.81 30.26
N THR A 66 4.08 -17.71 30.86
CA THR A 66 5.47 -17.92 30.42
C THR A 66 5.53 -18.49 29.00
N ALA A 67 4.68 -19.46 28.65
CA ALA A 67 4.60 -20.00 27.29
C ALA A 67 4.07 -18.96 26.30
N LEU A 68 3.13 -18.11 26.72
CA LEU A 68 2.58 -17.04 25.92
C LEU A 68 3.64 -15.98 25.60
N ARG A 69 4.41 -15.55 26.61
CA ARG A 69 5.55 -14.63 26.43
C ARG A 69 6.59 -15.16 25.44
N HIS A 70 6.96 -16.44 25.53
CA HIS A 70 7.89 -17.04 24.56
C HIS A 70 7.31 -17.11 23.14
N ASN A 71 6.00 -17.35 23.02
CA ASN A 71 5.33 -17.36 21.73
C ASN A 71 5.18 -15.96 21.14
N THR A 72 4.85 -14.95 21.94
CA THR A 72 4.71 -13.56 21.48
C THR A 72 6.05 -12.98 21.03
N ILE A 73 7.15 -13.23 21.76
CA ILE A 73 8.50 -12.81 21.35
C ILE A 73 8.88 -13.40 19.97
N ALA A 74 8.48 -14.65 19.68
CA ALA A 74 8.79 -15.27 18.40
C ALA A 74 7.79 -14.93 17.28
N LEU A 75 6.54 -14.61 17.64
CA LEU A 75 5.50 -14.16 16.73
C LEU A 75 5.69 -12.70 16.32
N GLY A 76 6.26 -11.88 17.21
CA GLY A 76 6.46 -10.43 17.07
C GLY A 76 6.82 -9.98 15.66
N PRO A 77 7.88 -10.52 15.04
CA PRO A 77 8.32 -10.11 13.70
C PRO A 77 7.33 -10.39 12.57
N TYR A 78 6.29 -11.20 12.81
CA TYR A 78 5.32 -11.64 11.80
C TYR A 78 3.89 -11.19 12.12
N LEU A 79 3.66 -10.58 13.30
CA LEU A 79 2.34 -10.14 13.74
C LEU A 79 1.75 -9.13 12.75
N THR A 80 2.54 -8.15 12.32
CA THR A 80 2.09 -7.15 11.34
C THR A 80 1.69 -7.80 10.03
N THR A 81 2.53 -8.66 9.45
CA THR A 81 2.23 -9.33 8.18
C THR A 81 0.99 -10.22 8.27
N LEU A 82 0.88 -11.03 9.33
CA LEU A 82 -0.27 -11.92 9.55
C LEU A 82 -1.58 -11.15 9.62
N PHE A 83 -1.56 -10.01 10.31
CA PHE A 83 -2.72 -9.17 10.42
C PHE A 83 -3.01 -8.41 9.13
N CYS A 84 -2.01 -7.80 8.49
CA CYS A 84 -2.21 -7.05 7.25
C CYS A 84 -2.87 -7.91 6.17
N VAL A 85 -2.40 -9.14 5.99
CA VAL A 85 -3.00 -10.07 5.01
C VAL A 85 -4.39 -10.52 5.46
N GLY A 86 -4.59 -10.83 6.75
CA GLY A 86 -5.90 -11.20 7.30
C GLY A 86 -6.94 -10.07 7.19
N PHE A 87 -6.52 -8.83 7.42
CA PHE A 87 -7.37 -7.63 7.36
C PHE A 87 -7.65 -7.21 5.91
N GLN A 88 -6.66 -7.30 5.01
CA GLN A 88 -6.89 -7.08 3.57
C GLN A 88 -7.92 -8.07 3.01
N ARG A 89 -7.87 -9.34 3.41
CA ARG A 89 -8.88 -10.36 3.08
C ARG A 89 -10.24 -10.11 3.74
N PHE A 90 -10.25 -9.63 4.99
CA PHE A 90 -11.45 -9.19 5.69
C PHE A 90 -12.19 -8.08 4.93
N MET A 91 -11.45 -7.15 4.33
CA MET A 91 -12.02 -6.10 3.48
C MET A 91 -12.56 -6.61 2.14
N GLN A 92 -12.14 -7.80 1.70
CA GLN A 92 -12.46 -8.40 0.38
C GLN A 92 -13.61 -9.44 0.41
N HIS A 93 -13.95 -10.03 1.56
CA HIS A 93 -14.95 -11.11 1.66
C HIS A 93 -16.20 -10.71 2.47
N ASN A 94 -17.40 -11.10 1.98
CA ASN A 94 -18.70 -11.02 2.68
C ASN A 94 -18.82 -12.06 3.82
N LEU A 95 -17.90 -12.06 4.78
CA LEU A 95 -18.07 -12.79 6.05
C LEU A 95 -18.83 -11.91 7.05
N ASP A 96 -19.53 -12.50 8.04
CA ASP A 96 -20.15 -11.72 9.14
C ASP A 96 -19.05 -10.85 9.79
N PRO A 97 -19.08 -9.51 9.54
CA PRO A 97 -17.97 -8.63 9.88
C PRO A 97 -17.79 -8.47 11.39
N ARG A 98 -18.82 -8.80 12.18
CA ARG A 98 -18.87 -8.51 13.62
C ARG A 98 -18.20 -9.61 14.45
N ILE A 99 -18.41 -10.88 14.11
CA ILE A 99 -17.88 -12.02 14.88
C ILE A 99 -16.39 -12.25 14.57
N THR A 100 -16.01 -12.11 13.31
CA THR A 100 -14.65 -12.41 12.84
C THR A 100 -13.65 -11.32 13.23
N THR A 101 -14.02 -10.04 13.10
CA THR A 101 -13.16 -8.92 13.53
C THR A 101 -13.02 -8.86 15.03
N ARG A 102 -14.10 -9.12 15.76
CA ARG A 102 -14.03 -9.25 17.22
C ARG A 102 -13.09 -10.37 17.63
N SER A 103 -13.12 -11.51 16.95
CA SER A 103 -12.26 -12.66 17.27
C SER A 103 -10.80 -12.43 16.90
N ALA A 104 -10.52 -11.83 15.73
CA ALA A 104 -9.16 -11.51 15.29
C ALA A 104 -8.54 -10.42 16.16
N VAL A 105 -9.31 -9.39 16.50
CA VAL A 105 -8.86 -8.31 17.39
C VAL A 105 -8.73 -8.80 18.82
N GLU A 106 -9.70 -9.52 19.38
CA GLU A 106 -9.56 -10.12 20.72
C GLU A 106 -8.34 -11.06 20.78
N PHE A 107 -8.09 -11.84 19.72
CA PHE A 107 -6.89 -12.68 19.65
C PHE A 107 -5.59 -11.87 19.68
N MET A 108 -5.50 -10.77 18.93
CA MET A 108 -4.32 -9.90 18.90
C MET A 108 -4.15 -9.11 20.20
N LEU A 109 -5.23 -8.58 20.78
CA LEU A 109 -5.21 -7.93 22.09
C LEU A 109 -4.72 -8.92 23.17
N ARG A 110 -5.10 -10.20 23.09
CA ARG A 110 -4.64 -11.26 24.01
C ARG A 110 -3.19 -11.71 23.79
N LEU A 111 -2.70 -11.68 22.54
CA LEU A 111 -1.29 -11.95 22.24
C LEU A 111 -0.39 -10.83 22.75
N VAL A 112 -0.86 -9.58 22.69
CA VAL A 112 -0.11 -8.37 23.09
C VAL A 112 -0.21 -8.09 24.59
N GLU A 113 -1.36 -8.32 25.25
CA GLU A 113 -1.49 -8.29 26.73
C GLU A 113 -0.48 -9.22 27.43
N ALA A 114 0.04 -10.21 26.71
CA ALA A 114 1.02 -11.16 27.21
C ALA A 114 2.49 -10.70 27.13
N ASP A 115 2.78 -9.64 26.38
CA ASP A 115 4.13 -9.22 26.06
C ASP A 115 4.28 -7.70 26.23
N TYR A 116 4.64 -7.31 27.45
CA TYR A 116 4.94 -5.94 27.84
C TYR A 116 6.32 -5.51 27.32
N SER A 117 6.43 -5.26 26.01
CA SER A 117 7.54 -4.48 25.43
C SER A 117 6.99 -3.22 24.79
N VAL A 118 7.79 -2.14 24.76
CA VAL A 118 7.38 -0.81 24.27
C VAL A 118 7.00 -0.83 22.79
N ASP A 119 7.65 -1.68 21.99
CA ASP A 119 7.34 -1.87 20.55
C ASP A 119 5.94 -2.46 20.30
N ASN A 120 5.43 -3.31 21.21
CA ASN A 120 4.10 -3.87 21.10
C ASN A 120 2.98 -2.83 21.35
N SER A 121 3.29 -1.67 21.94
CA SER A 121 2.29 -0.63 22.23
C SER A 121 1.80 0.10 20.98
N THR A 122 2.67 0.33 20.00
CA THR A 122 2.30 0.95 18.71
C THR A 122 1.46 -0.02 17.88
N VAL A 123 1.88 -1.28 17.79
CA VAL A 123 1.14 -2.36 17.13
C VAL A 123 -0.26 -2.55 17.77
N PHE A 124 -0.34 -2.51 19.11
CA PHE A 124 -1.61 -2.54 19.83
C PHE A 124 -2.53 -1.37 19.49
N ARG A 125 -1.99 -0.14 19.53
CA ARG A 125 -2.75 1.07 19.21
C ARG A 125 -3.28 1.00 17.78
N ALA A 126 -2.46 0.48 16.87
CA ALA A 126 -2.80 0.33 15.47
C ALA A 126 -3.97 -0.66 15.26
N TYR A 127 -3.90 -1.85 15.86
CA TYR A 127 -4.99 -2.82 15.76
C TYR A 127 -6.27 -2.36 16.44
N HIS A 128 -6.14 -1.66 17.57
CA HIS A 128 -7.30 -1.07 18.21
C HIS A 128 -7.94 0.01 17.32
N ALA A 129 -7.17 0.81 16.58
CA ALA A 129 -7.72 1.79 15.65
C ALA A 129 -8.55 1.11 14.55
N LEU A 130 -8.03 0.04 13.95
CA LEU A 130 -8.74 -0.73 12.92
C LEU A 130 -9.97 -1.46 13.46
N PHE A 131 -9.92 -1.96 14.68
CA PHE A 131 -11.10 -2.54 15.33
C PHE A 131 -12.22 -1.50 15.45
N MET A 132 -11.89 -0.32 15.99
CA MET A 132 -12.88 0.73 16.19
C MET A 132 -13.45 1.22 14.85
N TYR A 133 -12.60 1.36 13.83
CA TYR A 133 -13.03 1.61 12.47
C TYR A 133 -14.02 0.55 11.96
N ASN A 134 -13.73 -0.74 12.16
CA ASN A 134 -14.63 -1.80 11.72
C ASN A 134 -15.96 -1.81 12.48
N VAL A 135 -15.92 -1.56 13.79
CA VAL A 135 -17.14 -1.43 14.60
C VAL A 135 -18.01 -0.30 14.05
N TRP A 136 -17.43 0.87 13.78
CA TRP A 136 -18.14 1.98 13.16
C TRP A 136 -18.73 1.60 11.79
N ARG A 137 -17.91 1.03 10.90
CA ARG A 137 -18.32 0.67 9.53
C ARG A 137 -19.51 -0.29 9.51
N THR A 138 -19.65 -1.11 10.54
CA THR A 138 -20.67 -2.17 10.64
C THR A 138 -21.80 -1.82 11.60
N SER A 139 -21.76 -0.67 12.26
CA SER A 139 -22.78 -0.19 13.17
C SER A 139 -23.83 0.63 12.42
N GLU A 140 -25.10 0.45 12.78
CA GLU A 140 -26.22 1.25 12.26
C GLU A 140 -26.37 2.58 13.00
N THR A 141 -25.78 2.71 14.20
CA THR A 141 -25.85 3.89 15.04
C THR A 141 -24.48 4.18 15.64
N THR A 142 -23.91 5.36 15.37
CA THR A 142 -22.68 5.81 16.03
C THR A 142 -22.87 7.17 16.66
N ILE A 143 -22.41 7.33 17.90
CA ILE A 143 -22.47 8.59 18.66
C ILE A 143 -21.30 9.48 18.25
N GLU A 144 -21.52 10.79 18.13
CA GLU A 144 -20.52 11.78 17.69
C GLU A 144 -19.18 11.71 18.44
N ASN A 145 -19.21 11.56 19.77
CA ASN A 145 -18.00 11.42 20.60
C ASN A 145 -17.14 10.18 20.24
N GLU A 146 -17.75 9.10 19.75
CA GLU A 146 -17.01 7.93 19.29
C GLU A 146 -16.35 8.18 17.93
N LEU A 147 -16.94 9.03 17.07
CA LEU A 147 -16.36 9.37 15.77
C LEU A 147 -15.06 10.16 15.93
N LEU A 148 -15.03 11.15 16.82
CA LEU A 148 -13.82 11.90 17.14
C LEU A 148 -12.71 10.99 17.66
N ARG A 149 -13.06 10.09 18.58
CA ARG A 149 -12.12 9.12 19.14
C ARG A 149 -11.55 8.17 18.08
N ILE A 150 -12.36 7.72 17.13
CA ILE A 150 -11.91 6.89 16.00
C ILE A 150 -10.97 7.69 15.11
N SER A 151 -11.35 8.92 14.76
CA SER A 151 -10.55 9.84 13.96
C SER A 151 -9.15 10.02 14.53
N ASP A 152 -9.05 10.43 15.80
CA ASP A 152 -7.78 10.67 16.47
C ASP A 152 -6.90 9.41 16.48
N LYS A 153 -7.53 8.25 16.70
CA LYS A 153 -6.80 6.99 16.83
C LYS A 153 -6.30 6.46 15.50
N LEU A 154 -7.09 6.58 14.42
CA LEU A 154 -6.63 6.27 13.06
C LEU A 154 -5.52 7.24 12.64
N SER A 155 -5.73 8.54 12.85
CA SER A 155 -4.76 9.59 12.49
C SER A 155 -3.42 9.40 13.20
N GLY A 156 -3.44 9.19 14.51
CA GLY A 156 -2.24 8.90 15.29
C GLY A 156 -1.55 7.61 14.86
N THR A 157 -2.33 6.57 14.57
CA THR A 157 -1.79 5.28 14.11
C THR A 157 -1.03 5.41 12.79
N VAL A 158 -1.62 6.06 11.78
CA VAL A 158 -0.98 6.24 10.47
C VAL A 158 0.39 6.92 10.61
N LYS A 159 0.53 7.86 11.55
CA LYS A 159 1.79 8.58 11.81
C LYS A 159 2.82 7.69 12.51
N GLU A 160 2.38 6.88 13.47
CA GLU A 160 3.26 6.11 14.37
C GLU A 160 3.74 4.77 13.82
N VAL A 161 3.02 4.12 12.91
CA VAL A 161 3.42 2.79 12.40
C VAL A 161 4.70 2.86 11.56
N PRO A 162 5.54 1.81 11.52
CA PRO A 162 6.77 1.79 10.73
C PRO A 162 6.52 1.97 9.22
N VAL A 163 7.54 2.51 8.52
CA VAL A 163 7.52 2.67 7.06
C VAL A 163 7.31 1.33 6.37
N GLY A 164 6.31 1.28 5.49
CA GLY A 164 5.89 0.09 4.74
C GLY A 164 4.65 -0.60 5.31
N GLU A 165 4.25 -0.25 6.54
CA GLU A 165 3.07 -0.85 7.21
C GLU A 165 1.86 0.10 7.21
N GLU A 166 2.01 1.35 6.77
CA GLU A 166 0.97 2.38 6.84
C GLU A 166 -0.29 2.04 6.05
N ARG A 167 -0.15 1.30 4.93
CA ARG A 167 -1.18 1.19 3.88
C ARG A 167 -2.55 0.80 4.42
N VAL A 168 -2.63 -0.21 5.28
CA VAL A 168 -3.91 -0.72 5.80
C VAL A 168 -4.61 0.31 6.69
N PHE A 169 -3.83 1.06 7.47
CA PHE A 169 -4.34 2.11 8.35
C PHE A 169 -4.75 3.34 7.56
N LEU A 170 -3.98 3.66 6.53
CA LEU A 170 -4.25 4.76 5.62
C LEU A 170 -5.54 4.52 4.82
N ASP A 171 -5.77 3.29 4.33
CA ASP A 171 -7.02 2.92 3.67
C ASP A 171 -8.24 3.13 4.57
N ALA A 172 -8.13 2.69 5.83
CA ALA A 172 -9.18 2.87 6.83
C ALA A 172 -9.41 4.36 7.13
N ALA A 173 -8.34 5.14 7.30
CA ALA A 173 -8.40 6.58 7.55
C ALA A 173 -9.04 7.34 6.38
N ILE A 174 -8.62 7.06 5.14
CA ILE A 174 -9.16 7.69 3.94
C ILE A 174 -10.66 7.41 3.84
N HIS A 175 -11.07 6.14 3.96
CA HIS A 175 -12.49 5.78 3.89
C HIS A 175 -13.31 6.44 5.00
N PHE A 176 -12.82 6.38 6.24
CA PHE A 176 -13.49 6.94 7.42
C PHE A 176 -13.69 8.44 7.29
N LEU A 177 -12.62 9.20 7.03
CA LEU A 177 -12.66 10.66 6.97
C LEU A 177 -13.44 11.18 5.76
N THR A 178 -13.40 10.45 4.64
CA THR A 178 -14.29 10.72 3.50
C THR A 178 -15.75 10.61 3.91
N SER A 179 -16.10 9.53 4.62
CA SER A 179 -17.49 9.27 5.03
C SER A 179 -18.01 10.30 6.03
N LEU A 180 -17.12 10.95 6.78
CA LEU A 180 -17.45 12.04 7.70
C LEU A 180 -17.41 13.43 7.05
N GLY A 181 -16.94 13.56 5.81
CA GLY A 181 -16.78 14.87 5.16
C GLY A 181 -15.75 15.76 5.86
N LEU A 182 -14.60 15.19 6.27
CA LEU A 182 -13.50 15.91 6.92
C LEU A 182 -12.30 16.07 5.98
N PRO A 183 -12.37 16.94 4.95
CA PRO A 183 -11.40 16.98 3.86
C PRO A 183 -10.03 17.52 4.26
N ASP A 184 -9.95 18.48 5.18
CA ASP A 184 -8.67 19.08 5.58
C ASP A 184 -7.85 18.11 6.42
N LEU A 185 -8.48 17.45 7.41
CA LEU A 185 -7.81 16.40 8.19
C LEU A 185 -7.37 15.22 7.30
N LEU A 186 -8.22 14.84 6.33
CA LEU A 186 -7.88 13.81 5.34
C LEU A 186 -6.65 14.21 4.52
N PHE A 187 -6.61 15.44 4.02
CA PHE A 187 -5.47 15.97 3.29
C PHE A 187 -4.20 15.94 4.13
N ASP A 188 -4.23 16.45 5.36
CA ASP A 188 -3.07 16.49 6.25
C ASP A 188 -2.49 15.10 6.52
N ILE A 189 -3.35 14.11 6.82
CA ILE A 189 -2.89 12.74 7.10
C ILE A 189 -2.28 12.08 5.86
N VAL A 190 -2.90 12.27 4.70
CA VAL A 190 -2.40 11.69 3.45
C VAL A 190 -1.07 12.34 3.07
N CYS A 191 -0.95 13.67 3.16
CA CYS A 191 0.28 14.40 2.88
C CYS A 191 1.42 14.01 3.84
N ASP A 192 1.15 13.95 5.14
CA ASP A 192 2.14 13.49 6.14
C ASP A 192 2.63 12.08 5.81
N CYS A 193 1.70 11.18 5.47
CA CYS A 193 2.02 9.80 5.15
C CYS A 193 2.82 9.67 3.84
N CYS A 194 2.44 10.42 2.81
CA CYS A 194 3.14 10.42 1.51
C CYS A 194 4.53 11.08 1.60
N THR A 195 4.69 12.10 2.43
CA THR A 195 6.01 12.70 2.71
C THR A 195 6.94 11.69 3.38
N LYS A 196 6.42 10.92 4.34
CA LYS A 196 7.17 9.86 5.03
C LYS A 196 7.46 8.64 4.14
N ASN A 197 6.50 8.26 3.29
CA ASN A 197 6.59 7.11 2.41
C ASN A 197 6.06 7.46 1.00
N PRO A 198 6.93 8.02 0.12
CA PRO A 198 6.55 8.48 -1.21
C PRO A 198 5.88 7.44 -2.11
N PHE A 199 6.17 6.15 -1.92
CA PHE A 199 5.58 5.07 -2.69
C PHE A 199 4.07 4.90 -2.47
N LEU A 200 3.50 5.56 -1.46
CA LEU A 200 2.06 5.53 -1.20
C LEU A 200 1.28 6.58 -2.00
N VAL A 201 1.93 7.57 -2.63
CA VAL A 201 1.24 8.66 -3.36
C VAL A 201 0.30 8.10 -4.43
N GLY A 202 0.77 7.17 -5.26
CA GLY A 202 -0.04 6.57 -6.31
C GLY A 202 -1.25 5.79 -5.78
N HIS A 203 -1.07 5.09 -4.66
CA HIS A 203 -2.14 4.35 -3.99
C HIS A 203 -3.18 5.31 -3.39
N CYS A 204 -2.74 6.36 -2.68
CA CYS A 204 -3.60 7.39 -2.10
C CYS A 204 -4.40 8.13 -3.17
N PHE A 205 -3.73 8.56 -4.24
CA PHE A 205 -4.36 9.28 -5.36
C PHE A 205 -5.49 8.45 -5.97
N LYS A 206 -5.24 7.17 -6.24
CA LYS A 206 -6.25 6.25 -6.77
C LYS A 206 -7.41 6.06 -5.79
N MET A 207 -7.12 5.84 -4.51
CA MET A 207 -8.14 5.60 -3.48
C MET A 207 -9.05 6.82 -3.27
N LEU A 208 -8.46 8.01 -3.18
CA LEU A 208 -9.20 9.27 -3.08
C LEU A 208 -10.12 9.49 -4.29
N ASN A 209 -9.64 9.22 -5.50
CA ASN A 209 -10.45 9.31 -6.72
C ASN A 209 -11.62 8.32 -6.73
N VAL A 210 -11.39 7.06 -6.33
CA VAL A 210 -12.44 6.03 -6.23
C VAL A 210 -13.54 6.44 -5.24
N LEU A 211 -13.16 7.09 -4.14
CA LEU A 211 -14.08 7.57 -3.12
C LEU A 211 -14.69 8.94 -3.42
N GLY A 212 -14.42 9.51 -4.60
CA GLY A 212 -14.99 10.78 -5.06
C GLY A 212 -14.27 12.05 -4.58
N ASN A 213 -13.16 11.94 -3.84
CA ASN A 213 -12.37 13.07 -3.35
C ASN A 213 -11.33 13.55 -4.37
N LYS A 214 -11.78 13.85 -5.60
CA LYS A 214 -10.89 14.24 -6.71
C LYS A 214 -10.05 15.48 -6.40
N GLU A 215 -10.64 16.45 -5.70
CA GLU A 215 -9.95 17.69 -5.35
C GLU A 215 -8.84 17.46 -4.32
N ILE A 216 -9.07 16.62 -3.31
CA ILE A 216 -8.03 16.24 -2.35
C ILE A 216 -6.93 15.43 -3.06
N ALA A 217 -7.31 14.51 -3.96
CA ALA A 217 -6.33 13.76 -4.75
C ALA A 217 -5.42 14.71 -5.55
N ARG A 218 -6.00 15.72 -6.21
CA ARG A 218 -5.28 16.76 -6.96
C ARG A 218 -4.38 17.62 -6.05
N ARG A 219 -4.86 17.98 -4.86
CA ARG A 219 -4.05 18.73 -3.87
C ARG A 219 -2.85 17.90 -3.39
N VAL A 220 -3.05 16.63 -3.00
CA VAL A 220 -1.99 15.74 -2.49
C VAL A 220 -0.86 15.57 -3.50
N ILE A 221 -1.18 15.28 -4.76
CA ILE A 221 -0.17 15.13 -5.82
C ILE A 221 0.43 16.48 -6.25
N GLY A 222 -0.28 17.58 -6.02
CA GLY A 222 0.22 18.95 -6.20
C GLY A 222 1.34 19.27 -5.20
N GLU A 223 1.14 18.98 -3.92
CA GLU A 223 2.14 19.19 -2.85
C GLU A 223 3.36 18.27 -2.97
N PHE A 224 3.21 17.14 -3.65
CA PHE A 224 4.30 16.19 -3.82
C PHE A 224 5.33 16.73 -4.83
N SER A 225 6.45 17.28 -4.34
CA SER A 225 7.45 17.96 -5.19
C SER A 225 8.54 17.04 -5.75
N ASP A 226 8.94 16.00 -5.02
CA ASP A 226 10.07 15.15 -5.40
C ASP A 226 9.61 13.82 -6.00
N VAL A 227 9.48 13.78 -7.31
CA VAL A 227 9.17 12.57 -8.09
C VAL A 227 10.38 11.70 -8.41
N SER A 228 11.60 12.14 -8.08
CA SER A 228 12.83 11.38 -8.38
C SER A 228 12.93 10.06 -7.60
N VAL A 229 12.21 9.98 -6.48
CA VAL A 229 12.12 8.78 -5.64
C VAL A 229 11.20 7.69 -6.22
N LEU A 230 10.39 8.02 -7.22
CA LEU A 230 9.44 7.09 -7.81
C LEU A 230 10.09 6.29 -8.94
N SER A 231 9.61 5.06 -9.15
CA SER A 231 10.01 4.27 -10.30
C SER A 231 9.59 5.00 -11.59
N PRO A 232 10.43 5.06 -12.62
CA PRO A 232 10.03 5.60 -13.92
C PRO A 232 8.85 4.83 -14.54
N SER A 233 8.55 3.61 -14.09
CA SER A 233 7.37 2.86 -14.52
C SER A 233 6.07 3.25 -13.83
N ASP A 234 6.10 4.09 -12.79
CA ASP A 234 4.94 4.37 -11.92
C ASP A 234 3.91 5.24 -12.65
N PRO A 235 2.64 4.79 -12.81
CA PRO A 235 1.59 5.56 -13.48
C PRO A 235 1.33 6.93 -12.86
N ILE A 236 1.63 7.12 -11.57
CA ILE A 236 1.39 8.39 -10.87
C ILE A 236 2.21 9.54 -11.48
N LEU A 237 3.32 9.25 -12.17
CA LEU A 237 4.11 10.27 -12.87
C LEU A 237 3.30 10.99 -13.94
N VAL A 238 2.43 10.26 -14.65
CA VAL A 238 1.56 10.84 -15.68
C VAL A 238 0.55 11.79 -15.06
N ASP A 239 -0.05 11.43 -13.92
CA ASP A 239 -0.98 12.29 -13.18
C ASP A 239 -0.26 13.54 -12.62
N TRP A 240 0.96 13.36 -12.10
CA TRP A 240 1.78 14.44 -11.55
C TRP A 240 2.17 15.48 -12.60
N ILE A 241 2.61 15.02 -13.78
CA ILE A 241 2.95 15.90 -14.92
C ILE A 241 1.68 16.59 -15.43
N GLN A 242 0.59 15.84 -15.60
CA GLN A 242 -0.66 16.40 -16.14
C GLN A 242 -1.18 17.55 -15.28
N ILE A 243 -1.21 17.39 -13.96
CA ILE A 243 -1.77 18.42 -13.06
C ILE A 243 -0.96 19.72 -13.14
N ARG A 244 0.36 19.63 -13.26
CA ARG A 244 1.24 20.78 -13.45
C ARG A 244 1.08 21.45 -14.81
N LEU A 245 0.91 20.65 -15.87
CA LEU A 245 0.65 21.17 -17.21
C LEU A 245 -0.73 21.81 -17.37
N MET A 246 -1.70 21.43 -16.55
CA MET A 246 -3.04 22.02 -16.57
C MET A 246 -3.13 23.37 -15.86
N ASP A 247 -2.17 23.71 -14.98
CA ASP A 247 -2.18 24.95 -14.20
C ASP A 247 -0.76 25.53 -14.05
N LEU A 248 -0.22 26.06 -15.16
CA LEU A 248 1.16 26.53 -15.24
C LEU A 248 1.46 27.68 -14.26
N GLU A 249 0.45 28.53 -13.99
CA GLU A 249 0.58 29.68 -13.09
C GLU A 249 0.66 29.25 -11.63
N LEU A 250 -0.16 28.28 -11.21
CA LEU A 250 -0.15 27.79 -9.84
C LEU A 250 1.17 27.13 -9.44
N PHE A 251 1.83 26.45 -10.38
CA PHE A 251 3.03 25.66 -10.12
C PHE A 251 4.34 26.35 -10.54
N ASP A 252 4.29 27.62 -10.96
CA ASP A 252 5.46 28.39 -11.40
C ASP A 252 6.34 27.62 -12.41
N ILE A 253 5.69 27.04 -13.41
CA ILE A 253 6.33 26.11 -14.34
C ILE A 253 7.25 26.86 -15.31
N ASP A 254 8.55 26.55 -15.24
CA ASP A 254 9.57 27.13 -16.11
C ASP A 254 9.87 26.29 -17.36
N ALA A 255 10.81 26.77 -18.19
CA ALA A 255 11.23 26.06 -19.39
C ALA A 255 11.93 24.72 -19.09
N GLU A 256 12.57 24.60 -17.92
CA GLU A 256 13.33 23.42 -17.51
C GLU A 256 12.39 22.27 -17.09
N PHE A 257 11.23 22.61 -16.53
CA PHE A 257 10.18 21.63 -16.26
C PHE A 257 9.78 20.84 -17.51
N PHE A 258 9.64 21.49 -18.67
CA PHE A 258 9.26 20.78 -19.91
C PHE A 258 10.32 19.76 -20.32
N LYS A 259 11.61 20.07 -20.13
CA LYS A 259 12.71 19.14 -20.38
C LYS A 259 12.63 17.94 -19.42
N THR A 260 12.53 18.23 -18.13
CA THR A 260 12.39 17.21 -17.07
C THR A 260 11.18 16.31 -17.33
N ALA A 261 10.02 16.88 -17.63
CA ALA A 261 8.80 16.13 -17.93
C ALA A 261 8.93 15.29 -19.20
N ALA A 262 9.56 15.82 -20.26
CA ALA A 262 9.81 15.04 -21.48
C ALA A 262 10.74 13.85 -21.24
N GLU A 263 11.80 14.04 -20.46
CA GLU A 263 12.72 12.96 -20.07
C GLU A 263 11.99 11.89 -19.24
N MET A 264 11.24 12.30 -18.22
CA MET A 264 10.43 11.40 -17.40
C MET A 264 9.42 10.60 -18.23
N LEU A 265 8.74 11.23 -19.18
CA LEU A 265 7.78 10.57 -20.06
C LEU A 265 8.45 9.62 -21.05
N CYS A 266 9.63 9.95 -21.57
CA CYS A 266 10.41 9.02 -22.38
C CYS A 266 10.80 7.79 -21.55
N ASN A 267 11.38 8.00 -20.36
CA ASN A 267 11.74 6.93 -19.45
C ASN A 267 10.52 6.08 -19.05
N PHE A 268 9.35 6.70 -18.83
CA PHE A 268 8.10 5.99 -18.53
C PHE A 268 7.64 5.11 -19.70
N LEU A 269 7.71 5.64 -20.93
CA LEU A 269 7.33 4.93 -22.15
C LEU A 269 8.34 3.83 -22.54
N ASP A 270 9.56 3.84 -22.02
CA ASP A 270 10.52 2.76 -22.24
C ASP A 270 10.11 1.44 -21.56
N TYR A 271 9.18 1.50 -20.60
CA TYR A 271 8.63 0.31 -19.94
C TYR A 271 7.55 -0.35 -20.80
N GLY A 272 7.69 -1.66 -21.02
CA GLY A 272 6.80 -2.42 -21.90
C GLY A 272 5.31 -2.34 -21.52
N GLU A 273 5.00 -2.27 -20.23
CA GLU A 273 3.61 -2.15 -19.75
C GLU A 273 3.00 -0.76 -20.05
N ASN A 274 3.83 0.25 -20.27
CA ASN A 274 3.44 1.65 -20.41
C ASN A 274 3.41 2.15 -21.86
N ARG A 275 3.94 1.37 -22.82
CA ARG A 275 4.10 1.76 -24.22
C ARG A 275 2.80 2.18 -24.92
N SER A 276 1.66 1.65 -24.47
CA SER A 276 0.33 1.95 -25.02
C SER A 276 -0.46 3.00 -24.22
N VAL A 277 0.16 3.67 -23.25
CA VAL A 277 -0.52 4.68 -22.41
C VAL A 277 -0.74 5.96 -23.22
N GLU A 278 -1.94 6.13 -23.77
CA GLU A 278 -2.34 7.29 -24.58
C GLU A 278 -1.98 8.63 -23.93
N ARG A 279 -2.31 8.81 -22.64
CA ARG A 279 -2.05 10.05 -21.90
C ARG A 279 -0.57 10.43 -21.90
N ALA A 280 0.33 9.45 -21.77
CA ALA A 280 1.76 9.72 -21.75
C ALA A 280 2.25 10.26 -23.10
N TRP A 281 1.78 9.71 -24.21
CA TRP A 281 2.08 10.21 -25.57
C TRP A 281 1.58 11.64 -25.80
N LEU A 282 0.35 11.94 -25.37
CA LEU A 282 -0.23 13.28 -25.48
C LEU A 282 0.56 14.32 -24.69
N LEU A 283 0.90 14.00 -23.43
CA LEU A 283 1.71 14.88 -22.58
C LEU A 283 3.13 15.05 -23.13
N LEU A 284 3.75 13.97 -23.64
CA LEU A 284 5.10 14.04 -24.20
C LEU A 284 5.12 14.97 -25.41
N SER A 285 4.13 14.86 -26.29
CA SER A 285 3.97 15.76 -27.44
C SER A 285 3.82 17.22 -26.98
N ALA A 286 3.00 17.47 -25.95
CA ALA A 286 2.83 18.81 -25.38
C ALA A 286 4.10 19.39 -24.73
N CYS A 287 4.95 18.54 -24.13
CA CYS A 287 6.24 18.94 -23.57
C CYS A 287 7.26 19.22 -24.67
N VAL A 288 7.47 18.26 -25.59
CA VAL A 288 8.49 18.35 -26.66
C VAL A 288 8.28 19.57 -27.55
N ARG A 289 7.03 19.92 -27.90
CA ARG A 289 6.73 21.12 -28.70
C ARG A 289 7.15 22.44 -28.04
N ARG A 290 7.33 22.47 -26.72
CA ARG A 290 7.76 23.66 -25.97
C ARG A 290 9.27 23.72 -25.73
N ILE A 291 10.00 22.68 -26.10
CA ILE A 291 11.46 22.61 -25.93
C ILE A 291 12.13 23.12 -27.21
N ASN A 292 12.79 24.28 -27.11
CA ASN A 292 13.59 24.85 -28.20
C ASN A 292 15.03 24.30 -28.25
N ASP A 293 15.45 23.59 -27.21
CA ASP A 293 16.79 23.04 -27.07
C ASP A 293 16.94 21.75 -27.90
N THR A 294 17.37 21.91 -29.15
CA THR A 294 17.60 20.78 -30.07
C THR A 294 18.69 19.84 -29.57
N SER A 295 19.65 20.33 -28.78
CA SER A 295 20.73 19.51 -28.22
C SER A 295 20.20 18.52 -27.19
N PHE A 296 19.27 18.97 -26.34
CA PHE A 296 18.56 18.16 -25.36
C PHE A 296 17.64 17.12 -26.04
N ILE A 297 16.86 17.51 -27.04
CA ILE A 297 16.02 16.57 -27.80
C ILE A 297 16.90 15.49 -28.46
N SER A 298 18.03 15.91 -29.04
CA SER A 298 18.99 14.98 -29.64
C SER A 298 19.56 13.98 -28.63
N SER A 299 19.83 14.38 -27.38
CA SER A 299 20.28 13.45 -26.33
C SER A 299 19.18 12.50 -25.84
N LEU A 300 17.93 12.95 -25.76
CA LEU A 300 16.82 12.04 -25.45
C LEU A 300 16.64 10.97 -26.53
N TRP A 301 16.87 11.35 -27.80
CA TRP A 301 16.65 10.47 -28.94
C TRP A 301 17.81 9.51 -29.23
N SER A 302 19.06 9.94 -29.03
CA SER A 302 20.25 9.21 -29.49
C SER A 302 20.29 7.75 -29.02
N GLU A 303 19.97 7.48 -27.76
CA GLU A 303 19.96 6.13 -27.17
C GLU A 303 18.73 5.31 -27.60
N ARG A 304 17.64 5.98 -27.99
CA ARG A 304 16.35 5.37 -28.33
C ARG A 304 16.21 5.06 -29.83
N ARG A 305 16.94 5.79 -30.68
CA ARG A 305 16.79 5.81 -32.13
C ARG A 305 16.70 4.43 -32.79
N THR A 306 17.51 3.47 -32.35
CA THR A 306 17.62 2.15 -33.00
C THR A 306 16.49 1.20 -32.62
N TRP A 307 15.85 1.40 -31.47
CA TRP A 307 14.92 0.42 -30.90
C TRP A 307 13.52 0.99 -30.60
N TRP A 308 13.36 2.27 -30.25
CA TRP A 308 12.05 2.86 -29.95
C TRP A 308 11.02 2.70 -31.08
N PRO A 309 11.37 2.93 -32.36
CA PRO A 309 10.42 2.76 -33.46
C PRO A 309 9.92 1.31 -33.59
N GLN A 310 10.77 0.33 -33.25
CA GLN A 310 10.45 -1.09 -33.30
C GLN A 310 9.71 -1.56 -32.03
N PHE A 311 9.98 -0.89 -30.92
CA PHE A 311 9.37 -1.18 -29.62
C PHE A 311 7.95 -0.63 -29.52
N HIS A 312 7.71 0.56 -30.06
CA HIS A 312 6.42 1.26 -30.05
C HIS A 312 5.60 0.98 -31.31
N ILE A 313 5.35 -0.30 -31.60
CA ILE A 313 4.52 -0.75 -32.73
C ILE A 313 3.05 -0.96 -32.36
N ASP A 314 2.71 -0.86 -31.08
CA ASP A 314 1.37 -1.10 -30.59
C ASP A 314 0.34 -0.14 -31.19
N CYS A 315 -0.89 -0.63 -31.35
CA CYS A 315 -2.02 0.20 -31.76
C CYS A 315 -2.38 1.17 -30.64
N LEU A 316 -2.31 2.46 -30.94
CA LEU A 316 -2.80 3.54 -30.10
C LEU A 316 -4.12 4.08 -30.69
N PRO A 317 -4.97 4.72 -29.86
CA PRO A 317 -6.02 5.59 -30.36
C PRO A 317 -5.44 6.64 -31.31
N GLN A 318 -6.23 7.05 -32.31
CA GLN A 318 -5.77 7.93 -33.40
C GLN A 318 -5.05 9.20 -32.89
N SER A 319 -5.60 9.86 -31.88
CA SER A 319 -5.02 11.04 -31.21
C SER A 319 -3.60 10.81 -30.72
N ALA A 320 -3.36 9.69 -30.03
CA ALA A 320 -2.04 9.34 -29.52
C ALA A 320 -1.09 8.87 -30.62
N ASP A 321 -1.59 8.18 -31.65
CA ASP A 321 -0.77 7.73 -32.77
C ASP A 321 -0.24 8.90 -33.62
N GLU A 322 -1.08 9.91 -33.84
CA GLU A 322 -0.69 11.17 -34.48
C GLU A 322 0.41 11.88 -33.66
N CYS A 323 0.23 11.95 -32.33
CA CYS A 323 1.23 12.52 -31.43
C CYS A 323 2.55 11.74 -31.43
N ARG A 324 2.49 10.40 -31.39
CA ARG A 324 3.65 9.51 -31.50
C ARG A 324 4.41 9.79 -32.80
N SER A 325 3.69 9.80 -33.93
CA SER A 325 4.26 10.05 -35.25
C SER A 325 4.94 11.42 -35.34
N GLU A 326 4.38 12.44 -34.71
CA GLU A 326 4.98 13.78 -34.64
C GLU A 326 6.23 13.82 -33.78
N ILE A 327 6.20 13.22 -32.58
CA ILE A 327 7.37 13.14 -31.69
C ILE A 327 8.55 12.48 -32.42
N MET A 328 8.30 11.38 -33.13
CA MET A 328 9.33 10.68 -33.90
C MET A 328 9.95 11.59 -34.98
N LYS A 329 9.16 12.43 -35.65
CA LYS A 329 9.66 13.41 -36.63
C LYS A 329 10.52 14.48 -35.98
N ILE A 330 10.09 15.02 -34.84
CA ILE A 330 10.84 16.04 -34.08
C ILE A 330 12.19 15.46 -33.63
N PHE A 331 12.17 14.24 -33.10
CA PHE A 331 13.35 13.54 -32.61
C PHE A 331 14.37 13.26 -33.72
N GLU A 332 13.92 12.76 -34.88
CA GLU A 332 14.80 12.57 -36.03
C GLU A 332 15.37 13.89 -36.57
N ALA A 333 14.55 14.94 -36.66
CA ALA A 333 15.00 16.25 -37.11
C ALA A 333 16.09 16.84 -36.20
N ALA A 334 16.00 16.65 -34.88
CA ALA A 334 16.98 17.14 -33.92
C ALA A 334 18.38 16.52 -34.09
N VAL A 335 18.46 15.28 -34.58
CA VAL A 335 19.74 14.60 -34.85
C VAL A 335 20.30 14.96 -36.22
N ALA A 336 19.45 15.34 -37.19
CA ALA A 336 19.88 15.74 -38.53
C ALA A 336 20.54 17.13 -38.61
N ILE A 337 20.42 17.94 -37.54
CA ILE A 337 20.98 19.30 -37.45
C ILE A 337 22.43 19.30 -36.91
N ARG A 338 22.95 18.15 -36.45
CA ARG A 338 24.38 17.95 -36.12
C ARG A 338 25.14 17.46 -37.34
#